data_AF-H8MVQ3-F1
#
_entry.id   AF-H8MVQ3-F1
#
_cell.length_a   1.000
_cell.length_b   1.000
_cell.length_c   1.000
_cell.angle_alpha   90.00
_cell.angle_beta   90.00
_cell.angle_gamma   90.00
#
_symmetry.space_group_name_H-M   'P 1'
#
loop_
_entity.id
_entity.type
_entity.pdbx_description
1 polymer ?
#
loop_
_entity_poly.entity_id
_entity_poly.type
_entity_poly.pdbx_seq_one_letter_code
_entity_poly.pdbx_strand_id
1 'polypeptide(L)'
;MGSGKHELAKQEEREAIVTKVAIAQGALTRCASEGHALNQYADPQEVIDELTGRLGTPGMECFESEEDIAEAVQKVLDEAPDECGCGPRDDD
;
A
#
# COMPACT_ATOMS: atom_id res chain seq x y z
N MET A 1 -7.10 20.57 -19.24
CA MET A 1 -6.80 19.20 -19.69
C MET A 1 -5.44 18.82 -19.14
N GLY A 2 -5.28 17.62 -18.58
CA GLY A 2 -3.95 16.98 -18.48
C GLY A 2 -3.50 16.58 -17.07
N SER A 3 -3.04 17.53 -16.26
CA SER A 3 -2.01 17.21 -15.26
C SER A 3 -2.48 16.45 -14.02
N GLY A 4 -3.70 16.70 -13.51
CA GLY A 4 -4.16 16.05 -12.27
C GLY A 4 -4.47 14.56 -12.39
N LYS A 5 -4.62 14.02 -13.60
CA LYS A 5 -5.01 12.61 -13.80
C LYS A 5 -3.82 11.66 -13.78
N HIS A 6 -2.66 12.13 -14.25
CA HIS A 6 -1.45 11.32 -14.24
C HIS A 6 -0.84 11.19 -12.84
N GLU A 7 -0.94 12.25 -12.03
CA GLU A 7 -0.40 12.23 -10.67
C GLU A 7 -1.21 11.29 -9.76
N LEU A 8 -2.55 11.30 -9.89
CA LEU A 8 -3.43 10.38 -9.18
C LEU A 8 -3.16 8.91 -9.55
N ALA A 9 -3.03 8.61 -10.85
CA ALA A 9 -2.79 7.25 -11.32
C ALA A 9 -1.43 6.70 -10.85
N LYS A 10 -0.39 7.55 -10.83
CA LYS A 10 0.94 7.17 -10.30
C LYS A 10 0.85 6.84 -8.81
N GLN A 11 0.05 7.60 -8.06
CA GLN A 11 -0.14 7.38 -6.63
C GLN A 11 -0.92 6.08 -6.33
N GLU A 12 -2.05 5.85 -7.02
CA GLU A 12 -2.82 4.60 -6.89
C GLU A 12 -1.96 3.36 -7.23
N GLU A 13 -1.09 3.46 -8.24
CA GLU A 13 -0.20 2.36 -8.60
C GLU A 13 0.87 2.08 -7.54
N ARG A 14 1.48 3.13 -6.95
CA ARG A 14 2.42 2.99 -5.82
C ARG A 14 1.75 2.26 -4.65
N GLU A 15 0.57 2.71 -4.27
CA GLU A 15 -0.19 2.13 -3.15
C GLU A 15 -0.58 0.67 -3.41
N ALA A 16 -0.95 0.34 -4.65
CA ALA A 16 -1.27 -1.03 -5.05
C ALA A 16 -0.04 -1.95 -5.00
N ILE A 17 1.16 -1.47 -5.37
CA ILE A 17 2.41 -2.24 -5.28
C ILE A 17 2.77 -2.48 -3.82
N VAL A 18 2.78 -1.41 -3.02
CA VAL A 18 3.05 -1.47 -1.57
C VAL A 18 2.12 -2.46 -0.89
N THR A 19 0.81 -2.33 -1.12
CA THR A 19 -0.20 -3.21 -0.52
C THR A 19 0.06 -4.68 -0.86
N LYS A 20 0.40 -4.99 -2.11
CA LYS A 20 0.70 -6.36 -2.54
C LYS A 20 1.93 -6.93 -1.83
N VAL A 21 3.00 -6.14 -1.73
CA VAL A 21 4.24 -6.58 -1.06
C VAL A 21 4.02 -6.70 0.43
N ALA A 22 3.35 -5.73 1.05
CA ALA A 22 2.99 -5.77 2.46
C ALA A 22 2.12 -6.99 2.79
N ILE A 23 1.16 -7.38 1.92
CA ILE A 23 0.41 -8.64 2.10
C ILE A 23 1.32 -9.87 1.96
N ALA A 24 2.22 -9.87 0.98
CA ALA A 24 3.14 -11.00 0.76
C ALA A 24 4.11 -11.20 1.92
N GLN A 25 4.57 -10.10 2.53
CA GLN A 25 5.41 -10.09 3.73
C GLN A 25 4.63 -10.37 5.02
N GLY A 26 3.30 -10.42 4.96
CA GLY A 26 2.45 -10.58 6.13
C GLY A 26 2.30 -9.32 6.97
N ALA A 27 2.79 -8.18 6.47
CA ALA A 27 2.63 -6.90 7.14
C ALA A 27 1.19 -6.36 7.09
N LEU A 28 0.54 -6.63 5.96
CA LEU A 28 -0.89 -6.49 5.80
C LEU A 28 -1.53 -7.87 5.67
N THR A 29 -2.79 -7.99 6.08
CA THR A 29 -3.60 -9.17 5.75
C THR A 29 -4.76 -8.77 4.88
N ARG A 30 -4.97 -9.48 3.78
CA ARG A 30 -6.14 -9.25 2.94
C ARG A 30 -7.40 -9.73 3.66
N CYS A 31 -8.34 -8.83 3.93
CA CYS A 31 -9.64 -9.23 4.39
C CYS A 31 -10.42 -9.91 3.25
N ALA A 32 -10.85 -11.15 3.48
CA ALA A 32 -11.60 -11.93 2.51
C ALA A 32 -13.01 -11.40 2.24
N SER A 33 -13.62 -10.69 3.20
CA SER A 33 -15.00 -10.22 3.11
C SER A 33 -15.17 -8.99 2.22
N GLU A 34 -14.16 -8.11 2.20
CA GLU A 34 -14.29 -6.77 1.64
C GLU A 34 -13.16 -6.43 0.65
N GLY A 35 -12.14 -7.29 0.56
CA GLY A 35 -10.99 -7.09 -0.33
C GLY A 35 -9.99 -6.03 0.14
N HIS A 36 -10.26 -5.37 1.27
CA HIS A 36 -9.39 -4.39 1.93
C HIS A 36 -8.17 -5.06 2.58
N ALA A 37 -7.06 -4.33 2.67
CA ALA A 37 -5.87 -4.76 3.41
C ALA A 37 -5.97 -4.27 4.86
N LEU A 38 -5.68 -5.15 5.81
CA LEU A 38 -5.72 -4.89 7.25
C LEU A 38 -4.32 -4.72 7.78
N ASN A 39 -4.11 -3.70 8.60
CA ASN A 39 -2.85 -3.52 9.30
C ASN A 39 -2.71 -4.53 10.44
N GLN A 40 -1.62 -5.32 10.44
CA GLN A 40 -1.33 -6.27 11.53
C GLN A 40 -0.33 -5.75 12.55
N TYR A 41 -0.05 -4.44 12.59
CA TYR A 41 1.03 -3.85 13.40
C TYR A 41 2.41 -4.45 13.10
N ALA A 42 2.58 -4.91 11.87
CA ALA A 42 3.83 -5.51 11.45
C ALA A 42 4.86 -4.45 11.11
N ASP A 43 6.12 -4.88 11.16
CA ASP A 43 7.25 -3.99 10.97
C ASP A 43 7.27 -3.45 9.52
N PRO A 44 7.10 -2.13 9.30
CA PRO A 44 7.12 -1.56 7.97
C PRO A 44 8.47 -1.72 7.28
N GLN A 45 9.55 -1.93 8.04
CA GLN A 45 10.90 -1.97 7.52
C GLN A 45 11.13 -3.16 6.59
N GLU A 46 10.51 -4.33 6.85
CA GLU A 46 10.64 -5.51 5.96
C GLU A 46 10.02 -5.25 4.58
N VAL A 47 8.90 -4.53 4.54
CA VAL A 47 8.24 -4.14 3.28
C VAL A 47 9.10 -3.12 2.53
N ILE A 48 9.68 -2.16 3.25
CA ILE A 48 10.57 -1.15 2.68
C ILE A 48 11.81 -1.82 2.10
N ASP A 49 12.47 -2.71 2.84
CA ASP A 49 13.69 -3.39 2.39
C ASP A 49 13.44 -4.23 1.13
N GLU A 50 12.32 -4.97 1.07
CA GLU A 50 11.97 -5.72 -0.13
C GLU A 50 11.65 -4.81 -1.32
N LEU A 51 10.94 -3.70 -1.10
CA LEU A 51 10.64 -2.76 -2.17
C LEU A 51 11.91 -2.06 -2.67
N THR A 52 12.79 -1.63 -1.77
CA THR A 52 14.08 -1.01 -2.10
C THR A 52 14.98 -1.99 -2.84
N GLY A 53 15.00 -3.27 -2.46
CA GLY A 53 15.74 -4.32 -3.17
C GLY A 53 15.25 -4.54 -4.62
N ARG A 54 14.02 -4.11 -4.91
CA ARG A 54 13.41 -4.16 -6.25
C ARG A 54 13.45 -2.82 -6.97
N LEU A 55 13.99 -1.76 -6.36
CA LEU A 55 14.10 -0.45 -6.99
C LEU A 55 14.94 -0.56 -8.27
N GLY A 56 14.43 0.01 -9.37
CA GLY A 56 15.04 -0.12 -10.70
C GLY A 56 14.70 -1.40 -11.47
N THR A 57 13.84 -2.27 -10.91
CA THR A 57 13.22 -3.37 -11.67
C THR A 57 11.98 -2.89 -12.43
N PRO A 58 11.61 -3.55 -13.56
CA PRO A 58 10.39 -3.23 -14.27
C PRO A 58 9.17 -3.37 -13.35
N GLY A 59 8.32 -2.34 -13.30
CA GLY A 59 7.19 -2.25 -12.38
C GLY A 59 7.45 -1.45 -11.10
N MET A 60 8.66 -0.90 -10.92
CA MET A 60 8.99 0.07 -9.86
C MET A 60 9.26 1.48 -10.37
N GLU A 61 8.90 1.76 -11.62
CA GLU A 61 9.11 3.08 -12.27
C GLU A 61 8.36 4.20 -11.57
N CYS A 62 7.36 3.85 -10.75
CA CYS A 62 6.64 4.79 -9.92
C CYS A 62 7.47 5.24 -8.71
N PHE A 63 8.44 4.49 -8.21
CA PHE A 63 9.25 4.86 -7.05
C PHE A 63 10.56 5.51 -7.48
N GLU A 64 10.87 6.67 -6.88
CA GLU A 64 12.04 7.46 -7.26
C GLU A 64 13.23 7.23 -6.33
N SER A 65 12.95 6.90 -5.06
CA SER A 65 13.95 6.71 -4.00
C SER A 65 13.42 5.76 -2.92
N GLU A 66 14.30 5.30 -2.03
CA GLU A 66 13.92 4.59 -0.80
C GLU A 66 13.00 5.43 0.09
N GLU A 67 13.23 6.75 0.22
CA GLU A 67 12.36 7.65 0.98
C GLU A 67 10.92 7.67 0.44
N ASP A 68 10.76 7.62 -0.89
CA ASP A 68 9.45 7.59 -1.56
C ASP A 68 8.71 6.27 -1.28
N ILE A 69 9.46 5.17 -1.21
CA ILE A 69 8.95 3.85 -0.79
C ILE A 69 8.49 3.91 0.67
N ALA A 70 9.35 4.41 1.56
CA ALA A 70 9.05 4.48 2.99
C ALA A 70 7.81 5.33 3.28
N GLU A 71 7.67 6.49 2.61
CA GLU A 71 6.48 7.32 2.71
C GLU A 71 5.23 6.58 2.23
N ALA A 72 5.29 5.90 1.08
CA ALA A 72 4.16 5.14 0.55
C ALA A 72 3.77 3.95 1.44
N VAL A 73 4.75 3.22 1.98
CA VAL A 73 4.53 2.12 2.94
C VAL A 73 3.85 2.63 4.20
N GLN A 74 4.41 3.68 4.80
CA GLN A 74 3.85 4.27 6.01
C GLN A 74 2.42 4.77 5.79
N LYS A 75 2.17 5.42 4.66
CA LYS A 75 0.84 5.90 4.28
C LYS A 75 -0.15 4.74 4.13
N VAL A 76 0.19 3.70 3.38
CA VAL A 76 -0.71 2.53 3.20
C VAL A 76 -1.01 1.85 4.53
N LEU A 77 -0.01 1.72 5.42
CA LEU A 77 -0.21 1.12 6.74
C LEU A 77 -1.06 2.01 7.66
N ASP A 78 -0.89 3.34 7.60
CA ASP A 78 -1.69 4.30 8.37
C ASP A 78 -3.15 4.36 7.87
N GLU A 79 -3.37 4.25 6.57
CA GLU A 79 -4.71 4.21 5.96
C GLU A 79 -5.37 2.82 6.06
N ALA A 80 -4.59 1.76 6.25
CA ALA A 80 -5.13 0.41 6.38
C ALA A 80 -5.83 0.23 7.74
N PRO A 81 -7.11 -0.17 7.75
CA PRO A 81 -7.82 -0.39 9.01
C PRO A 81 -7.20 -1.53 9.81
N ASP A 82 -7.14 -1.38 11.14
CA ASP A 82 -6.62 -2.40 12.07
C ASP A 82 -7.49 -3.66 12.13
N GLU A 83 -8.76 -3.53 11.83
CA GLU A 83 -9.74 -4.61 11.86
C GLU A 83 -10.50 -4.67 10.53
N CYS A 84 -10.88 -5.88 10.11
CA CYS A 84 -11.86 -5.99 9.05
C CYS A 84 -13.21 -5.61 9.63
N GLY A 85 -13.46 -4.31 9.65
CA GLY A 85 -14.72 -3.77 10.07
C GLY A 85 -15.79 -4.19 9.08
N CYS A 86 -16.64 -5.14 9.46
CA CYS A 86 -18.06 -4.96 9.19
C CYS A 86 -18.57 -3.82 10.08
N GLY A 87 -18.05 -2.60 9.90
CA GLY A 87 -18.62 -1.39 10.50
C GLY A 87 -20.01 -1.20 9.90
N PRO A 88 -21.01 -0.74 10.67
CA PRO A 88 -22.41 -0.83 10.27
C PRO A 88 -22.58 -0.21 8.88
N ARG A 89 -23.08 -1.03 7.96
CA ARG A 89 -23.76 -0.54 6.77
C ARG A 89 -24.78 0.47 7.29
N ASP A 90 -24.50 1.76 7.15
CA ASP A 90 -25.48 2.82 7.33
C ASP A 90 -26.65 2.47 6.39
N ASP A 91 -27.67 1.84 6.98
CA ASP A 91 -28.94 1.48 6.36
C ASP A 91 -29.80 2.76 6.49
N ASP A 92 -29.82 3.53 5.40
CA ASP A 92 -30.80 4.54 4.95
C ASP A 92 -31.41 5.52 5.98
#